data_AF-A0A3C1H418-F1
#
_entry.id   AF-A0A3C1H418-F1
#
_cell.length_a   1.000
_cell.length_b   1.000
_cell.length_c   1.000
_cell.angle_alpha   90.00
_cell.angle_beta   90.00
_cell.angle_gamma   90.00
#
_symmetry.space_group_name_H-M   'P 1'
#
loop_
_entity.id
_entity.type
_entity.pdbx_description
1 polymer ?
#
loop_
_entity_poly.entity_id
_entity_poly.type
_entity_poly.pdbx_seq_one_letter_code
_entity_poly.pdbx_strand_id
1 'polypeptide(L)'
;MTEPEEPVYSSTRPRESASSETETNPDYSVSAGDIIYLPIGNPELYNWSSSDDSVAAVIWDGIAAAGRAGTAVIKAENGSSSYSFTVTVGGIDWEHLGDINMNGAVDSHDAILALNEYVLSVTGGSDAEPMNSRQILAADINQDGVIGLADAQFILQFYTEKVVAESSLSAEECWKKILGQ
;
A
#
# COMPACT_ATOMS: atom_id res chain seq x y z
N MET A 1 59.85 -46.97 -19.49
CA MET A 1 58.94 -45.88 -19.91
C MET A 1 58.09 -45.57 -18.70
N THR A 2 58.49 -44.55 -17.95
CA THR A 2 57.84 -44.09 -16.72
C THR A 2 56.94 -42.91 -17.06
N GLU A 3 55.71 -42.97 -16.58
CA GLU A 3 54.63 -41.99 -16.72
C GLU A 3 55.00 -40.68 -15.97
N PRO A 4 54.68 -39.48 -16.48
CA PRO A 4 54.96 -38.24 -15.77
C PRO A 4 53.87 -37.93 -14.74
N GLU A 5 54.27 -37.52 -13.53
CA GLU A 5 53.37 -37.10 -12.45
C GLU A 5 52.71 -35.74 -12.71
N GLU A 6 51.42 -35.61 -12.37
CA GLU A 6 50.67 -34.36 -12.48
C GLU A 6 50.96 -33.37 -11.33
N PRO A 7 50.96 -32.05 -11.58
CA PRO A 7 51.22 -31.06 -10.54
C PRO A 7 49.99 -30.81 -9.65
N VAL A 8 50.21 -30.85 -8.34
CA VAL A 8 49.23 -30.49 -7.30
C VAL A 8 49.00 -28.97 -7.31
N TYR A 9 47.85 -28.51 -7.81
CA TYR A 9 47.45 -27.10 -7.72
C TYR A 9 46.89 -26.76 -6.32
N SER A 10 47.71 -26.09 -5.52
CA SER A 10 47.28 -25.41 -4.29
C SER A 10 46.59 -24.09 -4.64
N SER A 11 45.27 -24.03 -4.52
CA SER A 11 44.46 -22.81 -4.67
C SER A 11 43.98 -22.34 -3.29
N THR A 12 44.81 -21.63 -2.54
CA THR A 12 44.32 -20.71 -1.50
C THR A 12 43.76 -19.48 -2.19
N ARG A 13 42.43 -19.38 -2.31
CA ARG A 13 41.78 -18.14 -2.76
C ARG A 13 42.00 -17.05 -1.70
N PRO A 14 42.42 -15.83 -2.09
CA PRO A 14 42.37 -14.68 -1.19
C PRO A 14 40.92 -14.46 -0.74
N ARG A 15 40.74 -14.27 0.56
CA ARG A 15 39.46 -13.89 1.19
C ARG A 15 39.05 -12.54 0.61
N GLU A 16 38.07 -12.53 -0.29
CA GLU A 16 37.40 -11.29 -0.70
C GLU A 16 36.86 -10.63 0.56
N SER A 17 37.47 -9.49 0.89
CA SER A 17 36.99 -8.57 1.90
C SER A 17 35.61 -8.08 1.46
N ALA A 18 34.57 -8.45 2.21
CA ALA A 18 33.25 -7.87 2.08
C ALA A 18 33.38 -6.35 2.20
N SER A 19 33.14 -5.64 1.09
CA SER A 19 32.92 -4.20 1.11
C SER A 19 31.62 -3.95 1.86
N SER A 20 31.69 -3.21 2.97
CA SER A 20 30.51 -2.67 3.64
C SER A 20 30.00 -1.49 2.81
N GLU A 21 29.33 -1.79 1.71
CA GLU A 21 28.53 -0.80 1.00
C GLU A 21 27.22 -0.69 1.76
N THR A 22 27.06 0.41 2.51
CA THR A 22 25.73 0.85 2.93
C THR A 22 25.03 1.35 1.68
N GLU A 23 24.51 0.42 0.86
CA GLU A 23 23.50 0.75 -0.13
C GLU A 23 22.33 1.37 0.64
N THR A 24 22.14 2.68 0.47
CA THR A 24 20.93 3.33 0.96
C THR A 24 19.79 2.73 0.15
N ASN A 25 19.07 1.81 0.75
CA ASN A 25 17.88 1.21 0.14
C ASN A 25 16.95 2.32 -0.35
N PRO A 26 16.30 2.15 -1.51
CA PRO A 26 15.39 3.15 -2.02
C PRO A 26 14.20 3.33 -1.07
N ASP A 27 13.79 4.58 -0.89
CA ASP A 27 12.50 4.90 -0.31
C ASP A 27 11.41 4.73 -1.38
N TYR A 28 10.27 4.16 -0.99
CA TYR A 28 9.10 3.95 -1.84
C TYR A 28 8.01 4.97 -1.50
N SER A 29 7.44 5.59 -2.52
CA SER A 29 6.24 6.41 -2.42
C SER A 29 5.21 5.83 -3.38
N VAL A 30 4.16 5.20 -2.83
CA VAL A 30 3.20 4.37 -3.57
C VAL A 30 1.76 4.68 -3.18
N SER A 31 0.79 4.19 -3.95
CA SER A 31 -0.63 4.21 -3.58
C SER A 31 -1.03 2.96 -2.82
N ALA A 32 -2.09 3.05 -2.02
CA ALA A 32 -2.71 1.88 -1.40
C ALA A 32 -3.09 0.82 -2.46
N GLY A 33 -2.78 -0.44 -2.17
CA GLY A 33 -3.00 -1.58 -3.07
C GLY A 33 -1.84 -1.87 -4.03
N ASP A 34 -0.84 -0.99 -4.13
CA ASP A 34 0.33 -1.23 -4.96
C ASP A 34 1.18 -2.40 -4.44
N ILE A 35 1.76 -3.15 -5.39
CA ILE A 35 2.77 -4.18 -5.10
C ILE A 35 4.16 -3.58 -5.22
N ILE A 36 4.97 -3.80 -4.18
CA ILE A 36 6.31 -3.26 -4.02
C ILE A 36 7.32 -4.40 -4.14
N TYR A 37 8.22 -4.30 -5.12
CA TYR A 37 9.33 -5.23 -5.29
C TYR A 37 10.58 -4.67 -4.63
N LEU A 38 11.11 -5.39 -3.64
CA LEU A 38 12.26 -5.00 -2.83
C LEU A 38 13.53 -5.64 -3.42
N PRO A 39 14.51 -4.86 -3.91
CA PRO A 39 15.61 -5.36 -4.74
C PRO A 39 16.72 -6.02 -3.92
N ILE A 40 16.40 -7.11 -3.22
CA ILE A 40 17.39 -7.95 -2.53
C ILE A 40 17.69 -9.18 -3.38
N GLY A 41 18.98 -9.48 -3.56
CA GLY A 41 19.39 -10.76 -4.15
C GLY A 41 19.16 -11.92 -3.17
N ASN A 42 18.50 -12.99 -3.64
CA ASN A 42 18.12 -14.16 -2.83
C ASN A 42 17.28 -13.77 -1.58
N PRO A 43 16.10 -13.15 -1.77
CA PRO A 43 15.28 -12.62 -0.67
C PRO A 43 14.80 -13.71 0.31
N GLU A 44 14.74 -14.97 -0.12
CA GLU A 44 14.37 -16.13 0.69
C GLU A 44 15.37 -16.48 1.80
N LEU A 45 16.57 -15.87 1.77
CA LEU A 45 17.58 -16.05 2.80
C LEU A 45 17.38 -15.11 4.00
N TYR A 46 16.42 -14.18 3.94
CA TYR A 46 16.23 -13.15 4.94
C TYR A 46 14.96 -13.35 5.75
N ASN A 47 14.99 -12.92 7.00
CA ASN A 47 13.80 -12.79 7.82
C ASN A 47 13.20 -11.41 7.59
N TRP A 48 11.94 -11.40 7.16
CA TRP A 48 11.23 -10.18 6.81
C TRP A 48 10.33 -9.70 7.96
N SER A 49 10.24 -8.38 8.14
CA SER A 49 9.32 -7.75 9.08
C SER A 49 8.89 -6.37 8.60
N SER A 50 7.74 -5.90 9.07
CA SER A 50 7.28 -4.52 8.90
C SER A 50 7.15 -3.84 10.25
N SER A 51 7.34 -2.51 10.28
CA SER A 51 7.00 -1.71 11.45
C SER A 51 5.50 -1.48 11.63
N ASP A 52 4.72 -1.56 10.55
CA ASP A 52 3.25 -1.47 10.56
C ASP A 52 2.69 -2.21 9.32
N ASP A 53 2.24 -3.45 9.52
CA ASP A 53 1.66 -4.29 8.46
C ASP A 53 0.38 -3.69 7.86
N SER A 54 -0.32 -2.82 8.60
CA SER A 54 -1.51 -2.16 8.04
C SER A 54 -1.17 -1.08 7.02
N VAL A 55 0.06 -0.54 7.05
CA VAL A 55 0.57 0.43 6.07
C VAL A 55 1.36 -0.27 4.98
N ALA A 56 2.25 -1.19 5.32
CA ALA A 56 2.95 -2.02 4.33
C ALA A 56 3.23 -3.41 4.91
N ALA A 57 2.70 -4.45 4.27
CA ALA A 57 2.87 -5.84 4.71
C ALA A 57 3.75 -6.61 3.73
N VAL A 58 4.65 -7.44 4.24
CA VAL A 58 5.40 -8.39 3.40
C VAL A 58 4.49 -9.57 3.08
N ILE A 59 4.17 -9.76 1.80
CA ILE A 59 3.26 -10.81 1.34
C ILE A 59 3.99 -12.03 0.75
N TRP A 60 5.24 -11.83 0.34
CA TRP A 60 6.20 -12.87 -0.01
C TRP A 60 7.61 -12.32 0.25
N ASP A 61 8.60 -13.17 0.50
CA ASP A 61 10.00 -12.76 0.52
C ASP A 61 10.36 -11.86 -0.68
N GLY A 62 10.78 -10.62 -0.38
CA GLY A 62 11.13 -9.61 -1.38
C GLY A 62 9.94 -8.86 -2.00
N ILE A 63 8.70 -9.15 -1.59
CA ILE A 63 7.48 -8.55 -2.12
C ILE A 63 6.59 -8.04 -0.98
N ALA A 64 6.24 -6.77 -1.04
CA ALA A 64 5.32 -6.14 -0.09
C ALA A 64 4.08 -5.59 -0.79
N ALA A 65 2.99 -5.47 -0.04
CA ALA A 65 1.76 -4.82 -0.46
C ALA A 65 1.55 -3.54 0.35
N ALA A 66 1.16 -2.45 -0.34
CA ALA A 66 0.77 -1.21 0.29
C ALA A 66 -0.67 -1.31 0.84
N GLY A 67 -0.83 -1.01 2.12
CA GLY A 67 -2.10 -1.00 2.84
C GLY A 67 -2.69 0.41 2.92
N ARG A 68 -2.95 0.89 4.14
CA ARG A 68 -3.50 2.24 4.41
C ARG A 68 -2.43 3.33 4.26
N ALA A 69 -2.90 4.57 4.12
CA ALA A 69 -2.04 5.75 4.12
C ALA A 69 -1.15 5.83 5.37
N GLY A 70 0.11 6.17 5.20
CA GLY A 70 1.07 6.28 6.30
C GLY A 70 2.49 5.93 5.87
N THR A 71 3.37 5.75 6.85
CA THR A 71 4.75 5.34 6.61
C THR A 71 5.07 4.10 7.44
N ALA A 72 5.62 3.07 6.78
CA ALA A 72 6.14 1.87 7.41
C ALA A 72 7.58 1.61 6.95
N VAL A 73 8.34 0.88 7.77
CA VAL A 73 9.68 0.44 7.44
C VAL A 73 9.67 -1.08 7.33
N ILE A 74 10.03 -1.59 6.16
CA ILE A 74 10.21 -3.02 5.91
C ILE A 74 11.68 -3.37 6.13
N LYS A 75 11.93 -4.39 6.94
CA LYS A 75 13.27 -4.89 7.23
C LYS A 75 13.46 -6.31 6.73
N ALA A 76 14.67 -6.59 6.26
CA ALA A 76 15.13 -7.93 5.91
C ALA A 76 16.44 -8.21 6.66
N GLU A 77 16.48 -9.25 7.49
CA GLU A 77 17.63 -9.55 8.36
C GLU A 77 18.11 -11.00 8.21
N ASN A 78 19.41 -11.17 7.99
CA ASN A 78 20.09 -12.47 7.98
C ASN A 78 21.47 -12.35 8.63
N GLY A 79 21.58 -12.76 9.90
CA GLY A 79 22.83 -12.68 10.65
C GLY A 79 23.33 -11.23 10.77
N SER A 80 24.45 -10.92 10.12
CA SER A 80 25.02 -9.56 10.09
C SER A 80 24.52 -8.70 8.92
N SER A 81 23.78 -9.27 7.96
CA SER A 81 23.21 -8.55 6.84
C SER A 81 21.84 -7.99 7.20
N SER A 82 21.62 -6.71 6.98
CA SER A 82 20.33 -6.05 7.22
C SER A 82 20.02 -5.03 6.13
N TYR A 83 18.79 -5.07 5.65
CA TYR A 83 18.19 -4.08 4.76
C TYR A 83 16.97 -3.45 5.44
N SER A 84 16.68 -2.21 5.06
CA SER A 84 15.62 -1.37 5.61
C SER A 84 15.07 -0.50 4.50
N PHE A 85 13.80 -0.65 4.16
CA PHE A 85 13.11 0.08 3.11
C PHE A 85 12.01 0.93 3.73
N THR A 86 12.05 2.24 3.51
CA THR A 86 10.95 3.12 3.93
C THR A 86 9.85 3.06 2.87
N VAL A 87 8.64 2.71 3.27
CA VAL A 87 7.46 2.72 2.41
C VAL A 87 6.52 3.81 2.90
N THR A 88 6.27 4.80 2.05
CA THR A 88 5.24 5.81 2.25
C THR A 88 4.07 5.51 1.32
N VAL A 89 2.92 5.23 1.92
CA VAL A 89 1.67 5.02 1.20
C VAL A 89 0.90 6.33 1.23
N GLY A 90 0.66 6.89 0.03
CA GLY A 90 -0.17 8.07 -0.15
C GLY A 90 -1.62 7.78 0.23
N GLY A 91 -2.25 8.78 0.85
CA GLY A 91 -3.70 8.78 1.02
C GLY A 91 -4.43 9.01 -0.30
N ILE A 92 -5.75 9.13 -0.20
CA ILE A 92 -6.59 9.51 -1.33
C ILE A 92 -6.61 11.03 -1.45
N ASP A 93 -6.32 11.53 -2.64
CA ASP A 93 -6.46 12.95 -2.93
C ASP A 93 -7.93 13.38 -2.80
N TRP A 94 -8.17 14.63 -2.40
CA TRP A 94 -9.53 15.14 -2.19
C TRP A 94 -10.46 15.00 -3.42
N GLU A 95 -9.90 15.02 -4.62
CA GLU A 95 -10.65 14.83 -5.88
C GLU A 95 -11.10 13.38 -6.10
N HIS A 96 -10.47 12.40 -5.43
CA HIS A 96 -10.81 10.98 -5.50
C HIS A 96 -11.47 10.46 -4.21
N LEU A 97 -11.52 11.27 -3.15
CA LEU A 97 -12.23 10.90 -1.92
C LEU A 97 -13.73 10.82 -2.23
N GLY A 98 -14.32 9.66 -1.99
CA GLY A 98 -15.70 9.34 -2.36
C GLY A 98 -15.90 8.79 -3.77
N ASP A 99 -14.87 8.70 -4.62
CA ASP A 99 -14.95 8.05 -5.95
C ASP A 99 -14.57 6.56 -5.80
N ILE A 100 -15.54 5.76 -5.40
CA ILE A 100 -15.35 4.35 -5.04
C ILE A 100 -15.23 3.48 -6.29
N ASN A 101 -15.95 3.82 -7.35
CA ASN A 101 -15.87 3.09 -8.62
C ASN A 101 -14.68 3.52 -9.51
N MET A 102 -13.95 4.57 -9.10
CA MET A 102 -12.75 5.11 -9.77
C MET A 102 -13.04 5.61 -11.20
N ASN A 103 -14.24 6.18 -11.43
CA ASN A 103 -14.62 6.74 -12.73
C ASN A 103 -14.24 8.21 -12.90
N GLY A 104 -13.68 8.84 -11.87
CA GLY A 104 -13.30 10.25 -11.83
C GLY A 104 -14.40 11.21 -11.38
N ALA A 105 -15.54 10.72 -10.90
CA ALA A 105 -16.65 11.52 -10.41
C ALA A 105 -17.24 10.94 -9.13
N VAL A 106 -17.39 11.78 -8.11
CA VAL A 106 -18.08 11.45 -6.86
C VAL A 106 -19.58 11.67 -7.04
N ASP A 107 -20.35 10.60 -7.19
CA ASP A 107 -21.79 10.67 -7.43
C ASP A 107 -22.63 9.61 -6.70
N SER A 108 -23.91 9.51 -7.06
CA SER A 108 -24.85 8.56 -6.45
C SER A 108 -24.43 7.08 -6.60
N HIS A 109 -23.66 6.73 -7.62
CA HIS A 109 -23.15 5.37 -7.80
C HIS A 109 -22.15 5.01 -6.70
N ASP A 110 -21.30 5.95 -6.29
CA ASP A 110 -20.37 5.72 -5.19
C ASP A 110 -21.11 5.59 -3.87
N ALA A 111 -22.13 6.41 -3.63
CA ALA A 111 -22.98 6.25 -2.45
C ALA A 111 -23.65 4.87 -2.41
N ILE A 112 -24.10 4.34 -3.57
CA ILE A 112 -24.65 2.99 -3.66
C ILE A 112 -23.59 1.93 -3.34
N LEU A 113 -22.34 2.12 -3.77
CA LEU A 113 -21.25 1.19 -3.45
C LEU A 113 -20.92 1.18 -1.95
N ALA A 114 -20.86 2.33 -1.29
CA ALA A 114 -20.71 2.41 0.16
C ALA A 114 -21.88 1.72 0.89
N LEU A 115 -23.12 1.92 0.42
CA LEU A 115 -24.30 1.24 0.98
C LEU A 115 -24.25 -0.28 0.77
N ASN A 116 -23.83 -0.74 -0.41
CA ASN A 116 -23.68 -2.17 -0.69
C ASN A 116 -22.64 -2.81 0.25
N GLU A 117 -21.51 -2.16 0.45
CA GLU A 117 -20.48 -2.62 1.39
C GLU A 117 -21.02 -2.69 2.83
N TYR A 118 -21.73 -1.65 3.27
CA TYR A 118 -22.43 -1.68 4.55
C TYR A 118 -23.36 -2.89 4.67
N VAL A 119 -24.20 -3.17 3.65
CA VAL A 119 -25.09 -4.34 3.62
C VAL A 119 -24.30 -5.64 3.72
N LEU A 120 -23.19 -5.79 2.99
CA LEU A 120 -22.35 -7.00 3.06
C LEU A 120 -21.76 -7.18 4.46
N SER A 121 -21.26 -6.09 5.07
CA SER A 121 -20.68 -6.13 6.41
C SER A 121 -21.67 -6.57 7.50
N VAL A 122 -22.94 -6.18 7.39
CA VAL A 122 -23.97 -6.51 8.39
C VAL A 122 -24.72 -7.80 8.11
N THR A 123 -24.78 -8.23 6.85
CA THR A 123 -25.46 -9.49 6.45
C THR A 123 -24.51 -10.68 6.37
N GLY A 124 -23.19 -10.45 6.32
CA GLY A 124 -22.18 -11.48 6.10
C GLY A 124 -22.21 -12.06 4.69
N GLY A 125 -22.84 -11.37 3.74
CA GLY A 125 -22.83 -11.75 2.33
C GLY A 125 -21.42 -11.60 1.74
N SER A 126 -20.96 -12.60 0.98
CA SER A 126 -19.60 -12.65 0.43
C SER A 126 -19.56 -12.87 -1.09
N ASP A 127 -20.70 -12.69 -1.77
CA ASP A 127 -20.84 -12.99 -3.20
C ASP A 127 -20.42 -11.81 -4.11
N ALA A 128 -20.07 -10.67 -3.52
CA ALA A 128 -19.52 -9.52 -4.23
C ALA A 128 -17.99 -9.57 -4.25
N GLU A 129 -17.39 -9.10 -5.33
CA GLU A 129 -15.95 -8.86 -5.38
C GLU A 129 -15.58 -7.84 -4.30
N PRO A 130 -14.61 -8.16 -3.41
CA PRO A 130 -14.23 -7.26 -2.34
C PRO A 130 -13.58 -5.99 -2.89
N MET A 131 -13.82 -4.86 -2.23
CA MET A 131 -13.11 -3.62 -2.53
C MET A 131 -11.60 -3.81 -2.36
N ASN A 132 -10.81 -3.25 -3.28
CA ASN A 132 -9.37 -3.17 -3.11
C ASN A 132 -8.98 -2.03 -2.13
N SER A 133 -7.72 -2.00 -1.69
CA SER A 133 -7.24 -1.03 -0.69
C SER A 133 -7.49 0.44 -1.08
N ARG A 134 -7.37 0.78 -2.37
CA ARG A 134 -7.62 2.15 -2.84
C ARG A 134 -9.11 2.51 -2.74
N GLN A 135 -9.99 1.57 -3.10
CA GLN A 135 -11.44 1.77 -2.97
C GLN A 135 -11.86 1.88 -1.51
N ILE A 136 -11.28 1.08 -0.62
CA ILE A 136 -11.53 1.16 0.82
C ILE A 136 -11.17 2.55 1.36
N LEU A 137 -9.99 3.08 1.01
CA LEU A 137 -9.59 4.42 1.44
C LEU A 137 -10.45 5.53 0.82
N ALA A 138 -10.92 5.35 -0.41
CA ALA A 138 -11.81 6.32 -1.04
C ALA A 138 -13.23 6.28 -0.43
N ALA A 139 -13.63 5.13 0.12
CA ALA A 139 -14.95 4.90 0.70
C ALA A 139 -15.06 5.29 2.17
N ASP A 140 -13.98 5.21 2.97
CA ASP A 140 -13.96 5.58 4.39
C ASP A 140 -13.74 7.10 4.55
N ILE A 141 -14.82 7.87 4.35
CA ILE A 141 -14.79 9.33 4.26
C ILE A 141 -14.50 9.96 5.62
N ASN A 142 -15.08 9.39 6.68
CA ASN A 142 -14.93 9.89 8.04
C ASN A 142 -13.72 9.29 8.78
N GLN A 143 -13.01 8.36 8.16
CA GLN A 143 -11.81 7.70 8.68
C GLN A 143 -12.04 6.97 10.01
N ASP A 144 -13.24 6.39 10.18
CA ASP A 144 -13.57 5.60 11.37
C ASP A 144 -13.20 4.11 11.22
N GLY A 145 -12.72 3.72 10.03
CA GLY A 145 -12.31 2.36 9.69
C GLY A 145 -13.47 1.45 9.30
N VAL A 146 -14.69 1.98 9.13
CA VAL A 146 -15.88 1.24 8.74
C VAL A 146 -16.57 1.92 7.57
N ILE A 147 -16.65 1.25 6.43
CA ILE A 147 -17.44 1.74 5.29
C ILE A 147 -18.93 1.53 5.59
N GLY A 148 -19.64 2.61 5.87
CA GLY A 148 -20.98 2.58 6.44
C GLY A 148 -21.97 3.58 5.85
N LEU A 149 -23.11 3.70 6.53
CA LEU A 149 -24.15 4.68 6.19
C LEU A 149 -23.66 6.12 6.29
N ALA A 150 -22.70 6.39 7.20
CA ALA A 150 -22.11 7.72 7.36
C ALA A 150 -21.38 8.14 6.08
N ASP A 151 -20.56 7.26 5.52
CA ASP A 151 -19.81 7.51 4.28
C ASP A 151 -20.73 7.73 3.09
N ALA A 152 -21.73 6.86 2.94
CA ALA A 152 -22.74 7.03 1.90
C ALA A 152 -23.47 8.39 2.01
N GLN A 153 -23.78 8.83 3.23
CA GLN A 153 -24.39 10.14 3.46
C GLN A 153 -23.43 11.28 3.09
N PHE A 154 -22.15 11.18 3.45
CA PHE A 154 -21.14 12.17 3.10
C PHE A 154 -20.94 12.28 1.58
N ILE A 155 -20.90 11.15 0.87
CA ILE A 155 -20.83 11.10 -0.60
C ILE A 155 -22.04 11.80 -1.23
N LEU A 156 -23.27 11.50 -0.77
CA LEU A 156 -24.48 12.15 -1.26
C LEU A 156 -24.49 13.66 -0.97
N GLN A 157 -24.00 14.06 0.19
CA GLN A 157 -23.87 15.47 0.55
C GLN A 157 -22.87 16.18 -0.37
N PHE A 158 -21.72 15.57 -0.64
CA PHE A 158 -20.73 16.10 -1.57
C PHE A 158 -21.29 16.22 -2.98
N TYR A 159 -21.92 15.17 -3.50
CA TYR A 159 -22.56 15.19 -4.81
C TYR A 159 -23.58 16.34 -4.90
N THR A 160 -24.39 16.53 -3.86
CA THR A 160 -25.38 17.61 -3.81
C THR A 160 -24.73 19.00 -3.80
N GLU A 161 -23.73 19.21 -2.95
CA GLU A 161 -23.06 20.51 -2.78
C GLU A 161 -22.16 20.88 -3.97
N LYS A 162 -21.42 19.91 -4.49
CA LYS A 162 -20.42 20.14 -5.53
C LYS A 162 -21.03 20.13 -6.93
N VAL A 163 -21.83 19.10 -7.21
CA VAL A 163 -22.32 18.82 -8.56
C VAL A 163 -23.70 19.43 -8.78
N VAL A 164 -24.66 19.17 -7.88
CA VAL A 164 -26.05 19.64 -8.06
C VAL A 164 -26.18 21.14 -7.82
N ALA A 165 -25.51 21.68 -6.81
CA ALA A 165 -25.50 23.12 -6.54
C ALA A 165 -24.46 23.90 -7.36
N GLU A 166 -23.72 23.23 -8.26
CA GLU A 166 -22.68 23.81 -9.12
C GLU A 166 -21.66 24.68 -8.35
N SER A 167 -21.26 24.22 -7.17
CA SER A 167 -20.34 24.97 -6.32
C SER A 167 -18.96 25.14 -6.95
N SER A 168 -18.42 26.36 -6.89
CA SER A 168 -17.08 26.71 -7.36
C SER A 168 -15.96 26.32 -6.39
N LEU A 169 -16.29 25.78 -5.21
CA LEU A 169 -15.30 25.31 -4.24
C LEU A 169 -14.42 24.21 -4.85
N SER A 170 -13.17 24.05 -4.42
CA SER A 170 -12.41 22.83 -4.76
C SER A 170 -13.03 21.59 -4.07
N ALA A 171 -12.64 20.37 -4.48
CA ALA A 171 -13.08 19.18 -3.76
C ALA A 171 -12.64 19.21 -2.29
N GLU A 172 -11.41 19.66 -2.02
CA GLU A 172 -10.88 19.83 -0.67
C GLU A 172 -11.74 20.77 0.19
N GLU A 173 -12.08 21.95 -0.34
CA GLU A 173 -12.89 22.93 0.38
C GLU A 173 -14.30 22.40 0.67
N CYS A 174 -14.88 21.66 -0.28
CA CYS A 174 -16.19 21.03 -0.12
C CYS A 174 -16.15 19.94 0.96
N TRP A 175 -15.15 19.05 0.92
CA TRP A 175 -15.00 17.99 1.93
C TRP A 175 -14.75 18.54 3.32
N LYS A 176 -13.88 19.55 3.47
CA LYS A 176 -13.66 20.22 4.76
C LYS A 176 -14.94 20.83 5.32
N LYS A 177 -15.73 21.51 4.46
CA LYS A 177 -17.05 22.04 4.85
C LYS A 177 -17.99 20.94 5.33
N ILE A 178 -18.05 19.80 4.63
CA ILE A 178 -18.94 18.68 4.95
C ILE A 178 -18.52 17.98 6.25
N LEU A 179 -17.22 17.79 6.45
CA LEU A 179 -16.65 17.13 7.62
C LEU A 179 -16.52 18.05 8.85
N GLY A 180 -16.80 19.34 8.68
CA GLY A 180 -16.71 20.33 9.76
C GLY A 180 -15.29 20.65 10.21
N GLN A 181 -14.33 20.62 9.26
CA GLN A 181 -12.91 20.92 9.46
C GLN A 181 -12.53 22.34 9.05
#